data_AF-A0A972U0B6-F1
#
_entry.id   AF-A0A972U0B6-F1
#
_cell.length_a   1.000
_cell.length_b   1.000
_cell.length_c   1.000
_cell.angle_alpha   90.00
_cell.angle_beta   90.00
_cell.angle_gamma   90.00
#
_symmetry.space_group_name_H-M   'P 1'
#
loop_
_entity.id
_entity.type
_entity.pdbx_description
1 polymer ?
#
loop_
_entity_poly.entity_id
_entity_poly.type
_entity_poly.pdbx_seq_one_letter_code
_entity_poly.pdbx_strand_id
1 'polypeptide(L)'
;MTHHTGGEHGTGNAPSDGEPKVIDNAVSGPEVTLSGGILLSRDAIVDGAAKLDGAVEVTNHGHVGDSAVVSGSVRIDGHGEVIGQSSITGTDIHVGDGAVISGNAVIVGEGIDIKARAKVSGNHRVGSGAQLLHKDHVYSWSGGHDGDWTVFRTSGGGSNGIEGEGIETIADIEHNDRAPHELKKVVKNHVWE
;
A
#
# COMPACT_ATOMS: atom_id res chain seq x y z
N MET A 1 -5.33 -13.91 -55.44
CA MET A 1 -5.58 -12.57 -54.89
C MET A 1 -4.67 -12.40 -53.68
N THR A 2 -3.71 -11.46 -53.80
CA THR A 2 -2.84 -10.82 -52.78
C THR A 2 -2.21 -11.70 -51.69
N HIS A 3 -0.96 -12.15 -51.82
CA HIS A 3 0.33 -11.49 -51.44
C HIS A 3 0.51 -11.20 -49.93
N HIS A 4 1.53 -11.87 -49.34
CA HIS A 4 2.17 -11.58 -48.05
C HIS A 4 2.87 -10.21 -48.04
N THR A 5 2.98 -9.55 -46.87
CA THR A 5 4.25 -9.18 -46.18
C THR A 5 4.05 -8.19 -45.00
N GLY A 6 4.98 -8.24 -44.03
CA GLY A 6 5.37 -7.13 -43.12
C GLY A 6 4.74 -7.23 -41.72
N GLY A 7 5.47 -7.27 -40.60
CA GLY A 7 6.73 -6.61 -40.29
C GLY A 7 6.44 -5.43 -39.35
N GLU A 8 6.27 -5.69 -38.05
CA GLU A 8 6.07 -4.62 -37.08
C GLU A 8 7.43 -4.04 -36.67
N HIS A 9 7.95 -3.18 -37.54
CA HIS A 9 8.87 -2.12 -37.15
C HIS A 9 8.09 -1.15 -36.25
N GLY A 10 8.20 -1.33 -34.93
CA GLY A 10 7.80 -0.32 -33.98
C GLY A 10 8.77 0.86 -34.01
N THR A 11 8.60 1.79 -34.97
CA THR A 11 9.12 3.15 -34.81
C THR A 11 8.18 3.90 -33.88
N GLY A 12 8.35 3.75 -32.56
CA GLY A 12 7.55 4.42 -31.55
C GLY A 12 8.37 5.48 -30.85
N ASN A 13 7.92 6.73 -30.92
CA ASN A 13 8.47 7.90 -30.22
C ASN A 13 8.84 7.57 -28.76
N ALA A 14 9.91 8.17 -28.26
CA ALA A 14 10.21 8.17 -26.82
C ALA A 14 8.93 8.57 -26.05
N PRO A 15 8.48 7.79 -25.05
CA PRO A 15 7.26 8.10 -24.32
C PRO A 15 7.41 9.48 -23.67
N SER A 16 6.45 10.37 -23.91
CA SER A 16 6.34 11.64 -23.19
C SER A 16 6.30 11.37 -21.68
N ASP A 17 6.94 12.22 -20.88
CA ASP A 17 7.26 12.07 -19.45
C ASP A 17 6.05 11.99 -18.48
N GLY A 18 4.93 11.40 -18.89
CA GLY A 18 3.74 11.23 -18.06
C GLY A 18 2.76 10.15 -18.53
N GLU A 19 3.16 9.28 -19.47
CA GLU A 19 2.34 8.11 -19.85
C GLU A 19 2.75 6.84 -19.07
N PRO A 20 1.80 5.97 -18.75
CA PRO A 20 2.09 4.65 -18.17
C PRO A 20 3.02 3.81 -19.05
N LYS A 21 4.04 3.20 -18.43
CA LYS A 21 5.01 2.31 -19.07
C LYS A 21 4.85 0.90 -18.51
N VAL A 22 4.66 -0.09 -19.38
CA VAL A 22 4.58 -1.51 -19.03
C VAL A 22 5.68 -2.25 -19.80
N ILE A 23 6.70 -2.72 -19.09
CA ILE A 23 7.92 -3.31 -19.67
C ILE A 23 8.37 -4.54 -18.87
N ASP A 24 9.46 -5.20 -19.28
CA ASP A 24 10.12 -6.27 -18.50
C ASP A 24 9.16 -7.35 -17.97
N ASN A 25 8.35 -7.92 -18.88
CA ASN A 25 7.32 -8.95 -18.60
C ASN A 25 6.20 -8.52 -17.65
N ALA A 26 6.08 -7.23 -17.31
CA ALA A 26 4.95 -6.77 -16.51
C ALA A 26 3.62 -6.94 -17.26
N VAL A 27 2.56 -7.18 -16.50
CA VAL A 27 1.21 -7.42 -17.02
C VAL A 27 0.27 -6.36 -16.46
N SER A 28 -0.52 -5.72 -17.34
CA SER A 28 -1.69 -4.93 -16.96
C SER A 28 -2.96 -5.57 -17.49
N GLY A 29 -3.92 -5.85 -16.61
CA GLY A 29 -5.22 -6.42 -16.95
C GLY A 29 -6.10 -5.46 -17.76
N PRO A 30 -7.13 -5.99 -18.46
CA PRO A 30 -7.98 -5.21 -19.35
C PRO A 30 -8.89 -4.19 -18.65
N GLU A 31 -9.15 -4.35 -17.34
CA GLU A 31 -10.02 -3.48 -16.53
C GLU A 31 -9.22 -2.44 -15.71
N VAL A 32 -7.90 -2.46 -15.80
CA VAL A 32 -7.00 -1.58 -15.05
C VAL A 32 -7.04 -0.17 -15.63
N THR A 33 -7.13 0.83 -14.75
CA THR A 33 -7.00 2.24 -15.14
C THR A 33 -5.64 2.77 -14.68
N LEU A 34 -4.82 3.26 -15.62
CA LEU A 34 -3.52 3.87 -15.35
C LEU A 34 -3.51 5.31 -15.86
N SER A 35 -3.13 6.26 -15.01
CA SER A 35 -2.97 7.67 -15.38
C SER A 35 -1.73 8.29 -14.72
N GLY A 36 -1.01 9.13 -15.46
CA GLY A 36 0.25 9.73 -15.00
C GLY A 36 1.48 8.87 -15.26
N GLY A 37 2.59 9.21 -14.59
CA GLY A 37 3.89 8.56 -14.70
C GLY A 37 3.95 7.21 -14.00
N ILE A 38 3.17 6.24 -14.48
CA ILE A 38 3.15 4.88 -13.97
C ILE A 38 4.27 4.05 -14.61
N LEU A 39 4.96 3.23 -13.81
CA LEU A 39 5.94 2.25 -14.30
C LEU A 39 5.61 0.86 -13.77
N LEU A 40 5.28 -0.07 -14.67
CA LEU A 40 5.18 -1.50 -14.40
C LEU A 40 6.38 -2.21 -15.04
N SER A 41 7.17 -2.94 -14.25
CA SER A 41 8.34 -3.66 -14.78
C SER A 41 8.69 -4.90 -13.94
N ARG A 42 9.58 -5.77 -14.46
CA ARG A 42 10.18 -6.91 -13.75
C ARG A 42 9.13 -7.84 -13.13
N ASP A 43 8.33 -8.41 -14.02
CA ASP A 43 7.28 -9.39 -13.70
C ASP A 43 6.23 -8.86 -12.71
N ALA A 44 6.02 -7.54 -12.67
CA ALA A 44 4.92 -6.91 -11.93
C ALA A 44 3.56 -7.27 -12.54
N ILE A 45 2.54 -7.39 -11.69
CA ILE A 45 1.18 -7.71 -12.11
C ILE A 45 0.26 -6.60 -11.62
N VAL A 46 -0.54 -6.04 -12.52
CA VAL A 46 -1.67 -5.18 -12.17
C VAL A 46 -2.91 -5.73 -12.83
N ASP A 47 -3.93 -6.09 -12.07
CA ASP A 47 -5.16 -6.71 -12.58
C ASP A 47 -6.43 -6.25 -11.85
N GLY A 48 -7.57 -6.85 -12.22
CA GLY A 48 -8.89 -6.41 -11.76
C GLY A 48 -9.25 -4.99 -12.18
N ALA A 49 -10.15 -4.38 -11.43
CA ALA A 49 -10.59 -2.99 -11.55
C ALA A 49 -9.66 -2.00 -10.80
N ALA A 50 -8.38 -2.35 -10.65
CA ALA A 50 -7.39 -1.52 -9.98
C ALA A 50 -7.19 -0.17 -10.71
N LYS A 51 -6.95 0.88 -9.92
CA LYS A 51 -6.76 2.25 -10.42
C LYS A 51 -5.47 2.83 -9.85
N LEU A 52 -4.54 3.18 -10.74
CA LEU A 52 -3.27 3.79 -10.38
C LEU A 52 -3.17 5.18 -11.01
N ASP A 53 -2.89 6.19 -10.20
CA ASP A 53 -2.75 7.59 -10.63
C ASP A 53 -1.50 8.27 -10.05
N GLY A 54 -0.86 9.14 -10.84
CA GLY A 54 0.32 9.90 -10.41
C GLY A 54 1.64 9.23 -10.76
N ALA A 55 2.58 9.18 -9.82
CA ALA A 55 3.93 8.61 -9.98
C ALA A 55 4.04 7.27 -9.23
N VAL A 56 3.46 6.21 -9.77
CA VAL A 56 3.42 4.88 -9.15
C VAL A 56 4.37 3.92 -9.86
N GLU A 57 5.23 3.26 -9.09
CA GLU A 57 6.15 2.22 -9.58
C GLU A 57 5.72 0.86 -9.01
N VAL A 58 5.31 -0.08 -9.87
CA VAL A 58 5.10 -1.48 -9.48
C VAL A 58 6.17 -2.32 -10.17
N THR A 59 7.08 -2.90 -9.39
CA THR A 59 8.24 -3.60 -9.92
C THR A 59 8.55 -4.89 -9.15
N ASN A 60 9.48 -5.70 -9.62
CA ASN A 60 10.04 -6.84 -8.89
C ASN A 60 8.96 -7.77 -8.27
N HIS A 61 8.07 -8.32 -9.10
CA HIS A 61 6.93 -9.14 -8.68
C HIS A 61 5.91 -8.45 -7.75
N GLY A 62 5.86 -7.12 -7.72
CA GLY A 62 4.79 -6.39 -7.05
C GLY A 62 3.43 -6.65 -7.70
N HIS A 63 2.37 -6.71 -6.89
CA HIS A 63 1.00 -6.98 -7.34
C HIS A 63 0.03 -5.91 -6.86
N VAL A 64 -0.76 -5.36 -7.78
CA VAL A 64 -1.91 -4.51 -7.47
C VAL A 64 -3.16 -5.08 -8.14
N GLY A 65 -4.21 -5.36 -7.39
CA GLY A 65 -5.34 -6.13 -7.92
C GLY A 65 -6.70 -5.72 -7.39
N ASP A 66 -7.71 -6.53 -7.75
CA ASP A 66 -9.10 -6.40 -7.32
C ASP A 66 -9.75 -5.04 -7.62
N SER A 67 -9.94 -4.19 -6.61
CA SER A 67 -10.51 -2.84 -6.72
C SER A 67 -9.62 -1.81 -6.01
N ALA A 68 -8.33 -2.13 -5.88
CA ALA A 68 -7.39 -1.27 -5.18
C ALA A 68 -7.20 0.07 -5.90
N VAL A 69 -7.08 1.14 -5.11
CA VAL A 69 -6.80 2.49 -5.61
C VAL A 69 -5.46 2.94 -5.07
N VAL A 70 -4.54 3.31 -5.95
CA VAL A 70 -3.19 3.79 -5.59
C VAL A 70 -2.97 5.13 -6.26
N SER A 71 -2.58 6.14 -5.49
CA SER A 71 -2.43 7.50 -6.00
C SER A 71 -1.28 8.25 -5.33
N GLY A 72 -0.62 9.12 -6.10
CA GLY A 72 0.49 9.95 -5.63
C GLY A 72 1.86 9.38 -5.97
N SER A 73 2.82 9.41 -5.05
CA SER A 73 4.17 8.84 -5.25
C SER A 73 4.32 7.57 -4.42
N VAL A 74 4.12 6.42 -5.07
CA VAL A 74 4.04 5.11 -4.42
C VAL A 74 4.93 4.10 -5.13
N ARG A 75 5.75 3.36 -4.37
CA ARG A 75 6.52 2.20 -4.86
C ARG A 75 5.98 0.91 -4.28
N ILE A 76 5.73 -0.06 -5.14
CA ILE A 76 5.29 -1.42 -4.80
C ILE A 76 6.29 -2.39 -5.41
N ASP A 77 7.05 -3.11 -4.58
CA ASP A 77 8.09 -4.03 -5.07
C ASP A 77 8.31 -5.25 -4.18
N GLY A 78 9.22 -6.14 -4.56
CA GLY A 78 9.69 -7.23 -3.69
C GLY A 78 8.57 -8.15 -3.20
N HIS A 79 7.66 -8.53 -4.08
CA HIS A 79 6.43 -9.28 -3.74
C HIS A 79 5.44 -8.54 -2.84
N GLY A 80 5.46 -7.20 -2.81
CA GLY A 80 4.42 -6.40 -2.16
C GLY A 80 3.07 -6.54 -2.87
N GLU A 81 2.00 -6.72 -2.11
CA GLU A 81 0.64 -6.92 -2.61
C GLU A 81 -0.30 -5.82 -2.11
N VAL A 82 -1.06 -5.21 -3.03
CA VAL A 82 -2.11 -4.24 -2.74
C VAL A 82 -3.40 -4.69 -3.43
N ILE A 83 -4.31 -5.28 -2.66
CA ILE A 83 -5.49 -5.99 -3.18
C ILE A 83 -6.76 -5.65 -2.39
N GLY A 84 -7.90 -6.22 -2.75
CA GLY A 84 -9.21 -5.88 -2.18
C GLY A 84 -9.70 -4.49 -2.59
N GLN A 85 -10.42 -3.83 -1.68
CA GLN A 85 -10.92 -2.47 -1.82
C GLN A 85 -10.01 -1.45 -1.12
N SER A 86 -8.70 -1.73 -1.05
CA SER A 86 -7.73 -0.88 -0.35
C SER A 86 -7.45 0.41 -1.10
N SER A 87 -7.08 1.46 -0.36
CA SER A 87 -6.72 2.77 -0.91
C SER A 87 -5.35 3.22 -0.37
N ILE A 88 -4.46 3.63 -1.27
CA ILE A 88 -3.18 4.25 -0.96
C ILE A 88 -3.13 5.64 -1.61
N THR A 89 -2.91 6.68 -0.81
CA THR A 89 -2.81 8.06 -1.31
C THR A 89 -1.73 8.81 -0.56
N GLY A 90 -0.70 9.28 -1.24
CA GLY A 90 0.32 10.08 -0.57
C GLY A 90 1.62 10.26 -1.34
N THR A 91 2.66 10.65 -0.61
CA THR A 91 3.99 10.92 -1.16
C THR A 91 5.02 10.06 -0.42
N ASP A 92 5.97 9.47 -1.13
CA ASP A 92 7.01 8.64 -0.51
C ASP A 92 6.42 7.47 0.30
N ILE A 93 5.57 6.68 -0.35
CA ILE A 93 5.00 5.45 0.22
C ILE A 93 5.69 4.25 -0.44
N HIS A 94 6.23 3.33 0.36
CA HIS A 94 6.84 2.09 -0.10
C HIS A 94 6.12 0.88 0.51
N VAL A 95 5.59 0.01 -0.35
CA VAL A 95 5.08 -1.32 0.00
C VAL A 95 6.01 -2.36 -0.62
N GLY A 96 6.63 -3.23 0.18
CA GLY A 96 7.44 -4.28 -0.39
C GLY A 96 7.85 -5.38 0.57
N ASP A 97 8.88 -6.14 0.22
CA ASP A 97 9.40 -7.24 1.04
C ASP A 97 8.30 -8.24 1.49
N GLY A 98 7.36 -8.56 0.60
CA GLY A 98 6.24 -9.46 0.85
C GLY A 98 5.11 -8.88 1.70
N ALA A 99 5.07 -7.56 1.91
CA ALA A 99 3.97 -6.90 2.61
C ALA A 99 2.64 -7.05 1.87
N VAL A 100 1.54 -7.15 2.62
CA VAL A 100 0.20 -7.34 2.08
C VAL A 100 -0.76 -6.29 2.61
N ILE A 101 -1.37 -5.54 1.71
CA ILE A 101 -2.44 -4.58 1.97
C ILE A 101 -3.72 -5.14 1.34
N SER A 102 -4.78 -5.32 2.14
CA SER A 102 -6.03 -5.94 1.67
C SER A 102 -7.29 -5.46 2.41
N GLY A 103 -8.47 -5.93 1.99
CA GLY A 103 -9.75 -5.51 2.58
C GLY A 103 -10.10 -4.08 2.20
N ASN A 104 -10.51 -3.26 3.17
CA ASN A 104 -10.82 -1.83 3.00
C ASN A 104 -9.72 -0.93 3.59
N ALA A 105 -8.47 -1.39 3.59
CA ALA A 105 -7.38 -0.69 4.25
C ALA A 105 -7.10 0.65 3.57
N VAL A 106 -6.82 1.69 4.35
CA VAL A 106 -6.56 3.05 3.88
C VAL A 106 -5.19 3.49 4.37
N ILE A 107 -4.26 3.75 3.45
CA ILE A 107 -2.93 4.25 3.74
C ILE A 107 -2.83 5.66 3.17
N VAL A 108 -2.67 6.66 4.04
CA VAL A 108 -2.65 8.06 3.63
C VAL A 108 -1.54 8.81 4.35
N GLY A 109 -0.71 9.55 3.61
CA GLY A 109 0.28 10.42 4.22
C GLY A 109 1.60 10.51 3.47
N GLU A 110 2.65 10.84 4.21
CA GLU A 110 4.01 11.01 3.71
C GLU A 110 4.99 10.10 4.46
N GLY A 111 5.97 9.53 3.74
CA GLY A 111 7.08 8.77 4.33
C GLY A 111 6.61 7.50 5.04
N ILE A 112 5.91 6.62 4.32
CA ILE A 112 5.31 5.39 4.86
C ILE A 112 6.05 4.18 4.29
N ASP A 113 6.62 3.34 5.15
CA ASP A 113 7.29 2.10 4.78
C ASP A 113 6.51 0.89 5.31
N ILE A 114 6.05 0.01 4.42
CA ILE A 114 5.34 -1.23 4.75
C ILE A 114 6.12 -2.39 4.14
N LYS A 115 6.83 -3.14 4.98
CA LYS A 115 7.86 -4.11 4.57
C LYS A 115 7.80 -5.39 5.40
N ALA A 116 8.72 -6.32 5.11
CA ALA A 116 9.00 -7.53 5.87
C ALA A 116 7.75 -8.35 6.22
N ARG A 117 6.90 -8.61 5.22
CA ARG A 117 5.66 -9.37 5.36
C ARG A 117 4.66 -8.79 6.36
N ALA A 118 4.70 -7.48 6.62
CA ALA A 118 3.64 -6.79 7.35
C ALA A 118 2.30 -6.95 6.63
N LYS A 119 1.22 -7.13 7.40
CA LYS A 119 -0.14 -7.30 6.86
C LYS A 119 -1.08 -6.22 7.38
N VAL A 120 -1.61 -5.41 6.48
CA VAL A 120 -2.65 -4.41 6.75
C VAL A 120 -3.92 -4.88 6.05
N SER A 121 -4.89 -5.42 6.78
CA SER A 121 -6.09 -6.03 6.17
C SER A 121 -7.37 -5.72 6.93
N GLY A 122 -8.46 -5.38 6.27
CA GLY A 122 -9.73 -4.99 6.93
C GLY A 122 -9.95 -3.49 6.83
N ASN A 123 -10.54 -2.82 7.82
CA ASN A 123 -10.83 -1.38 7.74
C ASN A 123 -9.71 -0.49 8.31
N HIS A 124 -8.47 -0.97 8.32
CA HIS A 124 -7.35 -0.32 8.99
C HIS A 124 -6.96 0.99 8.31
N ARG A 125 -6.52 1.98 9.11
CA ARG A 125 -5.98 3.24 8.63
C ARG A 125 -4.51 3.38 9.03
N VAL A 126 -3.64 3.72 8.08
CA VAL A 126 -2.19 3.96 8.30
C VAL A 126 -1.87 5.38 7.83
N GLY A 127 -1.17 6.13 8.68
CA GLY A 127 -0.86 7.56 8.51
C GLY A 127 0.61 7.83 8.19
N SER A 128 0.96 9.11 7.96
CA SER A 128 2.33 9.58 7.71
C SER A 128 3.36 9.05 8.72
N GLY A 129 4.58 8.79 8.25
CA GLY A 129 5.70 8.34 9.09
C GLY A 129 5.59 6.90 9.61
N ALA A 130 4.60 6.13 9.16
CA ALA A 130 4.43 4.74 9.58
C ALA A 130 5.56 3.84 9.06
N GLN A 131 6.06 2.94 9.91
CA GLN A 131 7.09 1.97 9.53
C GLN A 131 6.73 0.55 9.98
N LEU A 132 5.96 -0.12 9.14
CA LEU A 132 5.51 -1.50 9.33
C LEU A 132 6.59 -2.47 8.84
N LEU A 133 7.68 -2.59 9.60
CA LEU A 133 8.87 -3.35 9.19
C LEU A 133 8.94 -4.80 9.71
N HIS A 134 7.88 -5.34 10.30
CA HIS A 134 7.81 -6.74 10.72
C HIS A 134 6.38 -7.29 10.60
N LYS A 135 6.26 -8.61 10.45
CA LYS A 135 4.98 -9.35 10.38
C LYS A 135 4.02 -9.09 11.56
N ASP A 136 4.54 -8.69 12.72
CA ASP A 136 3.76 -8.49 13.96
C ASP A 136 3.52 -6.99 14.27
N HIS A 137 3.84 -6.07 13.35
CA HIS A 137 3.73 -4.62 13.57
C HIS A 137 2.33 -4.04 13.35
N VAL A 138 1.32 -4.84 13.02
CA VAL A 138 -0.06 -4.35 12.85
C VAL A 138 -0.94 -5.13 13.80
N TYR A 139 -1.40 -4.47 14.86
CA TYR A 139 -2.37 -5.05 15.77
C TYR A 139 -3.75 -4.46 15.49
N SER A 140 -4.72 -5.35 15.30
CA SER A 140 -6.12 -5.01 15.10
C SER A 140 -6.91 -5.31 16.36
N TRP A 141 -7.73 -4.35 16.79
CA TRP A 141 -8.73 -4.64 17.81
C TRP A 141 -10.09 -4.14 17.33
N SER A 142 -10.99 -5.08 17.11
CA SER A 142 -12.39 -4.86 16.76
C SER A 142 -13.26 -5.26 17.95
N GLY A 143 -13.85 -4.27 18.63
CA GLY A 143 -14.68 -4.53 19.81
C GLY A 143 -15.14 -3.29 20.57
N GLY A 144 -14.83 -2.09 20.06
CA GLY A 144 -15.12 -0.82 20.72
C GLY A 144 -16.44 -0.29 20.23
N HIS A 145 -17.09 0.55 21.05
CA HIS A 145 -18.28 1.28 20.63
C HIS A 145 -18.01 2.23 19.45
N ASP A 146 -16.75 2.57 19.16
CA ASP A 146 -16.33 3.60 18.21
C ASP A 146 -15.53 3.10 16.97
N GLY A 147 -15.39 1.77 16.77
CA GLY A 147 -14.80 1.19 15.54
C GLY A 147 -13.54 0.33 15.73
N ASP A 148 -12.88 0.00 14.61
CA ASP A 148 -11.66 -0.83 14.54
C ASP A 148 -10.41 0.04 14.84
N TRP A 149 -9.59 -0.39 15.81
CA TRP A 149 -8.33 0.30 16.15
C TRP A 149 -7.15 -0.33 15.43
N THR A 150 -6.31 0.50 14.79
CA THR A 150 -5.04 0.09 14.18
C THR A 150 -3.87 0.61 15.01
N VAL A 151 -3.01 -0.27 15.52
CA VAL A 151 -1.76 0.12 16.20
C VAL A 151 -0.56 -0.41 15.42
N PHE A 152 0.44 0.44 15.23
CA PHE A 152 1.68 0.11 14.54
C PHE A 152 2.95 0.72 15.13
N ARG A 153 4.13 0.24 14.68
CA ARG A 153 5.46 0.74 15.09
C ARG A 153 6.01 1.77 14.09
N THR A 154 6.80 2.73 14.58
CA THR A 154 7.64 3.66 13.78
C THR A 154 9.13 3.41 14.06
N SER A 155 10.05 3.84 13.18
CA SER A 155 11.52 3.64 13.33
C SER A 155 12.07 4.11 14.67
N GLY A 156 11.48 5.15 15.26
CA GLY A 156 11.95 5.76 16.50
C GLY A 156 11.71 4.90 17.75
N GLY A 157 11.21 3.68 17.61
CA GLY A 157 10.76 2.86 18.74
C GLY A 157 9.43 3.31 19.34
N GLY A 158 8.84 4.39 18.80
CA GLY A 158 7.49 4.83 19.13
C GLY A 158 6.46 3.94 18.46
N SER A 159 5.42 3.58 19.19
CA SER A 159 4.20 3.00 18.62
C SER A 159 3.21 4.10 18.37
N ASN A 160 2.50 4.04 17.24
CA ASN A 160 1.39 4.92 16.93
C ASN A 160 0.09 4.12 16.77
N GLY A 161 -1.03 4.67 17.25
CA GLY A 161 -2.38 4.21 17.01
C GLY A 161 -3.12 5.21 16.13
N ILE A 162 -4.08 4.73 15.36
CA ILE A 162 -4.98 5.59 14.61
C ILE A 162 -6.40 5.16 14.96
N GLU A 163 -7.13 6.04 15.64
CA GLU A 163 -8.57 6.18 15.51
C GLU A 163 -8.82 7.21 14.39
N GLY A 164 -9.96 7.14 13.69
CA GLY A 164 -10.24 7.97 12.51
C GLY A 164 -9.73 9.42 12.61
N GLU A 165 -8.84 9.78 11.66
CA GLU A 165 -8.26 11.12 11.40
C GLU A 165 -7.20 11.63 12.43
N GLY A 166 -6.18 10.82 12.76
CA GLY A 166 -4.99 11.34 13.44
C GLY A 166 -3.92 10.27 13.73
N ILE A 167 -2.64 10.64 13.68
CA ILE A 167 -1.51 9.81 14.10
C ILE A 167 -1.36 10.00 15.62
N GLU A 168 -1.85 9.06 16.44
CA GLU A 168 -1.68 9.08 17.91
C GLU A 168 -0.47 8.22 18.30
N THR A 169 0.32 8.58 19.31
CA THR A 169 1.42 7.75 19.86
C THR A 169 0.93 6.78 20.96
N ILE A 170 1.75 5.84 21.47
CA ILE A 170 1.42 5.02 22.68
C ILE A 170 0.93 5.92 23.80
N ALA A 171 1.68 7.00 24.05
CA ALA A 171 1.39 7.92 25.13
C ALA A 171 0.01 8.54 24.92
N ASP A 172 -0.36 8.85 23.67
CA ASP A 172 -1.68 9.36 23.34
C ASP A 172 -2.77 8.29 23.54
N ILE A 173 -2.55 7.04 23.12
CA ILE A 173 -3.49 5.92 23.34
C ILE A 173 -3.70 5.62 24.84
N GLU A 174 -2.64 5.67 25.65
CA GLU A 174 -2.73 5.42 27.09
C GLU A 174 -3.65 6.44 27.79
N HIS A 175 -3.55 7.70 27.37
CA HIS A 175 -4.34 8.83 27.89
C HIS A 175 -5.65 9.07 27.12
N ASN A 176 -5.89 8.37 26.01
CA ASN A 176 -7.12 8.47 25.25
C ASN A 176 -8.24 7.72 25.99
N ASP A 177 -9.21 8.45 26.55
CA ASP A 177 -10.34 7.86 27.29
C ASP A 177 -11.30 7.05 26.41
N ARG A 178 -11.24 7.23 25.08
CA ARG A 178 -11.98 6.42 24.10
C ARG A 178 -11.27 5.11 23.78
N ALA A 179 -9.96 5.02 24.05
CA ALA A 179 -9.21 3.81 23.80
C ALA A 179 -9.68 2.65 24.70
N PRO A 180 -10.02 1.50 24.12
CA PRO A 180 -10.51 0.33 24.84
C PRO A 180 -9.54 -0.17 25.90
N HIS A 181 -10.06 -0.62 27.04
CA HIS A 181 -9.22 -1.11 28.14
C HIS A 181 -8.32 -2.29 27.72
N GLU A 182 -8.83 -3.20 26.88
CA GLU A 182 -8.05 -4.33 26.36
C GLU A 182 -6.98 -3.87 25.35
N LEU A 183 -7.24 -2.83 24.56
CA LEU A 183 -6.23 -2.22 23.69
C LEU A 183 -5.10 -1.59 24.52
N LYS A 184 -5.45 -0.85 25.57
CA LYS A 184 -4.46 -0.28 26.52
C LYS A 184 -3.63 -1.39 27.18
N LYS A 185 -4.21 -2.55 27.48
CA LYS A 185 -3.47 -3.72 27.98
C LYS A 185 -2.54 -4.32 26.94
N VAL A 186 -2.97 -4.46 25.69
CA VAL A 186 -2.12 -4.97 24.60
C VAL A 186 -0.91 -4.05 24.42
N VAL A 187 -1.14 -2.73 24.39
CA VAL A 187 -0.08 -1.71 24.26
C VAL A 187 0.90 -1.74 25.44
N LYS A 188 0.40 -1.98 26.67
CA LYS A 188 1.21 -2.05 27.90
C LYS A 188 1.95 -3.37 28.14
N ASN A 189 1.34 -4.51 27.75
CA ASN A 189 1.82 -5.84 28.12
C ASN A 189 2.67 -6.53 27.04
N HIS A 190 2.63 -6.07 25.78
CA HIS A 190 3.66 -6.47 24.83
C HIS A 190 4.94 -5.74 25.21
N VAL A 191 5.86 -6.46 25.87
CA VAL A 191 7.23 -5.99 26.04
C VAL A 191 7.82 -5.89 24.63
N TRP A 192 7.97 -4.66 24.15
CA TRP A 192 8.43 -4.33 22.80
C TRP A 192 9.96 -4.49 22.67
N GLU A 193 10.46 -5.69 22.99
CA GLU A 193 11.88 -6.07 22.82
C GLU A 193 12.33 -6.00 21.35
#